data_AF-A0A3Q3IX88-F1
#
_entry.id   AF-A0A3Q3IX88-F1
#
_cell.length_a   1.000
_cell.length_b   1.000
_cell.length_c   1.000
_cell.angle_alpha   90.00
_cell.angle_beta   90.00
_cell.angle_gamma   90.00
#
_symmetry.space_group_name_H-M   'P 1'
#
loop_
_entity.id
_entity.type
_entity.pdbx_description
1 polymer ?
#
loop_
_entity_poly.entity_id
_entity_poly.type
_entity_poly.pdbx_seq_one_letter_code
_entity_poly.pdbx_strand_id
1 'polypeptide(L)'
;MTAMRLVQRMKRDWMHTGRRPSGLCGAALLVAARMHEFCRTIKEVVSVVKVCESTLRKRLTEFEDTPSSQLTIEEFMRVDLDQECDPPCFTAGLEKKKSLEGTKRGRGEPGAGGRCLKAKRPVAVVHPGHDSSGPL
;
A
#
# COMPACT_ATOMS: atom_id res chain seq x y z
N MET A 1 4.08 19.44 1.68
CA MET A 1 3.82 19.02 0.27
C MET A 1 3.93 17.49 0.04
N THR A 2 3.98 16.63 1.06
CA THR A 2 4.22 15.18 0.92
C THR A 2 3.15 14.45 0.08
N ALA A 3 1.87 14.76 0.28
CA ALA A 3 0.79 14.13 -0.47
C ALA A 3 0.89 14.36 -1.99
N MET A 4 1.32 15.56 -2.42
CA MET A 4 1.51 15.85 -3.85
C MET A 4 2.66 15.03 -4.44
N ARG A 5 3.78 14.91 -3.71
CA ARG A 5 4.91 14.05 -4.12
C ARG A 5 4.48 12.58 -4.24
N LEU A 6 3.69 12.07 -3.29
CA LEU A 6 3.11 10.73 -3.35
C LEU A 6 2.25 10.54 -4.60
N VAL A 7 1.35 11.48 -4.92
CA VAL A 7 0.52 11.40 -6.12
C VAL A 7 1.38 11.41 -7.39
N GLN A 8 2.39 12.29 -7.48
CA GLN A 8 3.30 12.32 -8.62
C GLN A 8 4.03 11.00 -8.81
N ARG A 9 4.54 10.42 -7.72
CA ARG A 9 5.21 9.12 -7.76
C ARG A 9 4.28 7.98 -8.18
N MET A 10 3.10 7.89 -7.55
CA MET A 10 2.08 6.90 -7.89
C MET A 10 1.62 7.01 -9.36
N LYS A 11 1.65 8.22 -9.94
CA LYS A 11 1.38 8.40 -11.37
C LYS A 11 2.48 7.82 -12.25
N ARG A 12 3.75 7.98 -11.85
CA ARG A 12 4.92 7.42 -12.55
C ARG A 12 4.97 5.90 -12.44
N ASP A 13 4.51 5.32 -11.33
CA ASP A 13 4.31 3.88 -11.16
C ASP A 13 3.05 3.33 -11.85
N TRP A 14 2.49 4.06 -12.82
CA TRP A 14 1.32 3.65 -13.62
C TRP A 14 0.06 3.26 -12.82
N MET A 15 -0.02 3.62 -11.53
CA MET A 15 -1.13 3.21 -10.67
C MET A 15 -2.45 3.92 -11.01
N HIS A 16 -2.40 4.99 -11.80
CA HIS A 16 -3.55 5.82 -12.18
C HIS A 16 -4.15 5.50 -13.55
N THR A 17 -3.39 4.86 -14.43
CA THR A 17 -3.77 4.65 -15.84
C THR A 17 -5.02 3.76 -15.92
N GLY A 18 -6.05 4.22 -16.64
CA GLY A 18 -7.33 3.52 -16.80
C GLY A 18 -8.16 3.39 -15.51
N ARG A 19 -7.85 4.18 -14.48
CA ARG A 19 -8.36 4.00 -13.11
C ARG A 19 -8.86 5.31 -12.51
N ARG A 20 -9.73 5.23 -11.48
CA ARG A 20 -10.33 6.42 -10.84
C ARG A 20 -9.29 7.20 -10.02
N PRO A 21 -9.03 8.50 -10.33
CA PRO A 21 -8.01 9.29 -9.65
C PRO A 21 -8.36 9.62 -8.19
N SER A 22 -9.64 9.74 -7.84
CA SER A 22 -10.10 10.05 -6.48
C SER A 22 -9.59 9.04 -5.44
N GLY A 23 -9.55 7.75 -5.81
CA GLY A 23 -9.02 6.70 -4.94
C GLY A 23 -7.51 6.75 -4.77
N LEU A 24 -6.79 7.22 -5.79
CA LEU A 24 -5.35 7.45 -5.71
C LEU A 24 -5.02 8.62 -4.78
N CYS A 25 -5.74 9.72 -4.91
CA CYS A 25 -5.59 10.89 -4.04
C CYS A 25 -5.89 10.54 -2.57
N GLY A 26 -6.94 9.75 -2.32
CA GLY A 26 -7.25 9.27 -0.97
C GLY A 26 -6.15 8.39 -0.38
N ALA A 27 -5.54 7.52 -1.18
CA ALA A 27 -4.45 6.66 -0.72
C ALA A 27 -3.21 7.50 -0.38
N ALA A 28 -2.85 8.44 -1.26
CA ALA A 28 -1.76 9.38 -1.01
C ALA A 28 -1.99 10.22 0.25
N LEU A 29 -3.23 10.66 0.50
CA LEU A 29 -3.59 11.41 1.71
C LEU A 29 -3.40 10.57 2.98
N LEU A 30 -3.82 9.30 2.97
CA LEU A 30 -3.65 8.39 4.10
C LEU A 30 -2.18 8.08 4.38
N VAL A 31 -1.39 7.83 3.33
CA VAL A 31 0.05 7.57 3.48
C VAL A 31 0.74 8.82 4.04
N ALA A 32 0.45 10.01 3.48
CA ALA A 32 1.00 11.26 4.00
C ALA A 32 0.59 11.50 5.46
N ALA A 33 -0.67 11.25 5.83
CA ALA A 33 -1.13 11.40 7.20
C ALA A 33 -0.33 10.50 8.15
N ARG A 34 -0.07 9.24 7.78
CA ARG A 34 0.76 8.32 8.57
C ARG A 34 2.23 8.76 8.67
N MET A 35 2.80 9.31 7.60
CA MET A 35 4.17 9.82 7.60
C MET A 35 4.38 10.98 8.57
N HIS A 36 3.32 11.75 8.86
CA HIS A 36 3.36 12.91 9.76
C HIS A 36 2.65 12.65 11.10
N GLU A 37 2.49 11.37 11.48
CA GLU A 37 1.86 10.95 12.74
C GLU A 37 0.44 11.51 12.96
N PHE A 38 -0.25 11.80 11.85
CA PHE A 38 -1.62 12.28 11.87
C PHE A 38 -2.58 11.11 11.73
N CYS A 39 -3.20 10.74 12.85
CA CYS A 39 -4.13 9.63 12.92
C CYS A 39 -5.47 9.99 12.25
N ARG A 40 -5.67 9.49 11.01
CA ARG A 40 -6.97 9.52 10.32
C ARG A 40 -7.43 8.12 9.98
N THR A 41 -8.72 7.87 10.17
CA THR A 41 -9.35 6.62 9.81
C THR A 41 -9.62 6.54 8.31
N ILE A 42 -9.64 5.32 7.78
CA ILE A 42 -10.00 5.06 6.39
C ILE A 42 -11.41 5.60 6.09
N LYS A 43 -12.34 5.49 7.05
CA LYS A 43 -13.74 5.94 6.90
C LYS A 43 -13.84 7.46 6.72
N GLU A 44 -13.08 8.24 7.48
CA GLU A 44 -13.04 9.71 7.33
C GLU A 44 -12.58 10.10 5.93
N VAL A 45 -11.51 9.48 5.43
CA VAL A 45 -10.98 9.79 4.09
C VAL A 45 -11.95 9.36 3.00
N VAL A 46 -12.55 8.18 3.10
CA VAL A 46 -13.56 7.66 2.16
C VAL A 46 -14.75 8.61 2.03
N SER A 47 -15.22 9.18 3.15
CA SER A 47 -16.34 10.14 3.15
C SER A 47 -16.06 11.37 2.29
N VAL A 48 -14.80 11.81 2.24
CA VAL A 48 -14.35 12.98 1.46
C VAL A 48 -14.10 12.61 0.00
N VAL A 49 -13.32 11.57 -0.29
CA VAL A 49 -12.91 11.24 -1.66
C VAL A 49 -13.96 10.47 -2.48
N LYS A 50 -15.06 10.05 -1.84
CA LYS A 50 -16.21 9.38 -2.47
C LYS A 50 -15.81 8.12 -3.27
N VAL A 51 -15.05 7.23 -2.63
CA VAL A 51 -14.70 5.90 -3.17
C VAL A 51 -14.97 4.81 -2.14
N CYS A 52 -15.19 3.57 -2.58
CA CYS A 52 -15.38 2.46 -1.65
C CYS A 52 -14.11 2.20 -0.83
N GLU A 53 -14.29 1.81 0.44
CA GLU A 53 -13.19 1.42 1.34
C GLU A 53 -12.33 0.30 0.76
N SER A 54 -12.96 -0.70 0.14
CA SER A 54 -12.25 -1.80 -0.52
C SER A 54 -11.36 -1.32 -1.68
N THR A 55 -11.80 -0.30 -2.43
CA THR A 55 -11.00 0.31 -3.50
C THR A 55 -9.78 1.02 -2.92
N LEU A 56 -9.96 1.76 -1.82
CA LEU A 56 -8.87 2.48 -1.17
C LEU A 56 -7.82 1.53 -0.61
N ARG A 57 -8.25 0.44 0.06
CA ARG A 57 -7.34 -0.62 0.54
C ARG A 57 -6.54 -1.26 -0.58
N LYS A 58 -7.18 -1.59 -1.71
CA LYS A 58 -6.46 -2.13 -2.89
C LYS A 58 -5.37 -1.18 -3.38
N ARG A 59 -5.61 0.14 -3.39
CA ARG A 59 -4.60 1.14 -3.80
C ARG A 59 -3.43 1.22 -2.84
N LEU A 60 -3.68 1.07 -1.54
CA LEU A 60 -2.63 1.04 -0.53
C LEU A 60 -1.75 -0.21 -0.70
N THR A 61 -2.35 -1.39 -0.93
CA THR A 61 -1.60 -2.63 -1.20
C THR A 61 -0.76 -2.49 -2.47
N GLU A 62 -1.32 -1.98 -3.56
CA GLU A 62 -0.56 -1.77 -4.79
C GLU A 62 0.60 -0.77 -4.61
N PHE A 63 0.45 0.22 -3.74
CA PHE A 63 1.54 1.14 -3.40
C PHE A 63 2.61 0.43 -2.58
N GLU A 64 2.22 -0.43 -1.64
CA GLU A 64 3.12 -1.26 -0.84
C GLU A 64 4.03 -2.13 -1.72
N ASP A 65 3.53 -2.62 -2.85
CA ASP A 65 4.30 -3.42 -3.81
C ASP A 65 5.31 -2.61 -4.64
N THR A 66 5.25 -1.27 -4.61
CA THR A 66 6.22 -0.41 -5.31
C THR A 66 7.52 -0.23 -4.52
N PRO A 67 8.67 0.03 -5.17
CA PRO A 67 9.93 0.28 -4.46
C PRO A 67 9.88 1.56 -3.60
N SER A 68 9.00 2.51 -3.92
CA SER A 68 8.82 3.74 -3.14
C SER A 68 8.22 3.52 -1.75
N SER A 69 7.54 2.40 -1.50
CA SER A 69 6.99 2.08 -0.18
C SER A 69 8.06 1.76 0.85
N GLN A 70 9.25 1.37 0.40
CA GLN A 70 10.35 0.90 1.25
C GLN A 70 11.27 2.04 1.71
N LEU A 71 11.08 3.24 1.16
CA LEU A 71 11.89 4.41 1.50
C LEU A 71 11.47 4.99 2.85
N THR A 72 12.45 5.52 3.58
CA THR A 72 12.16 6.38 4.74
C THR A 72 11.51 7.69 4.30
N ILE A 73 10.88 8.39 5.24
CA ILE A 73 10.25 9.69 4.99
C ILE A 73 11.26 10.70 4.45
N GLU A 74 12.46 10.76 5.04
CA GLU A 74 13.50 11.68 4.57
C GLU A 74 13.99 11.34 3.15
N GLU A 75 14.20 10.05 2.85
CA GLU A 75 14.63 9.60 1.52
C GLU A 75 13.58 9.90 0.46
N PHE A 76 12.31 9.60 0.75
CA PHE A 76 11.19 9.85 -0.16
C PHE A 76 11.04 11.35 -0.51
N MET A 77 11.39 12.23 0.43
CA MET A 77 11.32 13.67 0.22
C MET A 77 12.52 14.24 -0.55
N ARG A 78 13.63 13.51 -0.61
CA ARG A 78 14.89 13.94 -1.23
C ARG A 78 15.16 13.32 -2.59
N VAL A 79 14.76 12.07 -2.79
CA VAL A 79 15.13 11.26 -3.95
C VAL A 79 13.90 10.94 -4.77
N ASP A 80 13.99 11.18 -6.08
CA ASP A 80 13.05 10.65 -7.05
C ASP A 80 13.66 9.37 -7.64
N LEU A 81 12.98 8.23 -7.44
CA LEU A 81 13.42 6.96 -8.03
C LEU A 81 13.16 6.99 -9.55
N ASP A 82 14.14 6.55 -10.34
CA ASP A 82 13.97 6.40 -11.80
C ASP A 82 13.23 5.12 -12.20
N GLN A 83 13.26 4.11 -11.34
CA GLN A 83 12.59 2.84 -11.60
C GLN A 83 11.08 3.02 -11.62
N GLU A 84 10.43 2.56 -12.69
CA GLU A 84 8.98 2.59 -12.87
C GLU A 84 8.41 1.18 -12.70
N CYS A 85 7.16 1.08 -12.24
CA CYS A 85 6.43 -0.18 -12.14
C CYS A 85 5.39 -0.32 -13.25
N ASP A 86 5.14 -1.57 -13.65
CA ASP A 86 4.05 -1.91 -14.56
C ASP A 86 2.67 -1.64 -13.93
N PRO A 87 1.64 -1.31 -14.74
CA PRO A 87 0.31 -1.08 -14.21
C PRO A 87 -0.28 -2.34 -13.53
N PRO A 88 -1.09 -2.19 -12.47
CA PRO A 88 -1.67 -3.34 -11.75
C PRO A 88 -2.49 -4.32 -12.58
N CYS A 89 -3.03 -3.90 -13.73
CA CYS A 89 -3.72 -4.80 -14.65
C CYS A 89 -2.77 -5.77 -15.37
N PHE A 90 -1.52 -5.37 -15.59
CA PHE A 90 -0.50 -6.19 -16.23
C PHE A 90 0.10 -7.19 -15.23
N THR A 91 0.46 -6.71 -14.03
CA THR A 91 1.04 -7.55 -12.98
C THR A 91 0.06 -8.64 -12.52
N ALA A 92 -1.21 -8.30 -12.27
CA ALA A 92 -2.23 -9.28 -11.89
C ALA A 92 -2.46 -10.37 -12.96
N GLY A 93 -2.37 -9.99 -14.25
CA GLY A 93 -2.45 -10.95 -15.36
C GLY A 93 -1.27 -11.92 -15.36
N LEU A 94 -0.07 -11.42 -15.09
CA LEU A 94 1.15 -12.23 -15.04
C LEU A 94 1.16 -13.19 -13.84
N GLU A 95 0.76 -12.73 -12.66
CA GLU A 95 0.68 -13.56 -11.44
C GLU A 95 -0.35 -14.68 -11.58
N LYS A 96 -1.49 -14.39 -12.22
CA LYS A 96 -2.49 -15.41 -12.54
C LYS A 96 -1.95 -16.45 -13.52
N LYS A 97 -1.17 -16.04 -14.52
CA LYS A 97 -0.52 -16.99 -15.45
C LYS A 97 0.50 -17.88 -14.75
N LYS A 98 1.36 -17.29 -13.90
CA LYS A 98 2.38 -18.03 -13.13
C LYS A 98 1.76 -19.05 -12.16
N SER A 99 0.69 -18.70 -11.46
CA SER A 99 -0.02 -19.61 -10.54
C SER A 99 -0.69 -20.78 -11.28
N LEU A 100 -1.24 -20.53 -12.48
CA LEU A 100 -1.80 -21.57 -13.35
C LEU A 100 -0.73 -22.47 -14.00
N GLU A 101 0.46 -21.94 -14.28
CA GLU A 101 1.59 -22.72 -14.80
C GLU A 101 2.25 -23.59 -13.71
N GLY A 102 2.26 -23.12 -12.46
CA GLY A 102 2.73 -23.88 -11.30
C GLY A 102 1.89 -25.13 -11.01
N THR A 103 0.57 -25.08 -11.21
CA THR A 103 -0.31 -26.23 -10.93
C THR A 103 -0.17 -27.38 -11.94
N LYS A 104 0.48 -27.17 -13.10
CA LYS A 104 0.68 -28.22 -14.11
C LYS A 104 1.96 -29.04 -13.92
N ARG A 105 2.89 -28.62 -13.06
CA ARG A 105 4.18 -29.33 -12.83
C ARG A 105 4.21 -30.24 -11.60
N GLY A 106 3.13 -30.33 -10.82
CA GLY A 106 3.10 -31.10 -9.58
C GLY A 106 1.88 -32.03 -9.49
N ARG A 107 1.92 -33.18 -10.18
CA ARG A 107 1.12 -34.35 -9.81
C ARG A 107 2.02 -35.26 -8.98
N GLY A 108 2.08 -34.99 -7.68
CA GLY A 108 2.75 -35.78 -6.63
C GLY A 108 2.18 -35.32 -5.28
N GLU A 109 1.55 -36.23 -4.55
CA GLU A 109 0.66 -35.96 -3.40
C GLU A 109 1.41 -35.71 -2.05
N PRO A 110 0.74 -35.68 -0.88
CA PRO A 110 0.57 -34.48 -0.06
C PRO A 110 1.46 -34.50 1.20
N GLY A 111 2.20 -33.43 1.43
CA GLY A 111 3.00 -33.24 2.65
C GLY A 111 2.43 -32.12 3.51
N ALA A 112 1.76 -32.47 4.60
CA ALA A 112 1.44 -31.55 5.68
C ALA A 112 2.73 -30.90 6.22
N GLY A 113 2.87 -29.58 6.13
CA GLY A 113 4.04 -28.88 6.63
C GLY A 113 3.82 -27.37 6.65
N GLY A 114 3.46 -26.84 7.82
CA GLY A 114 3.11 -25.44 8.01
C GLY A 114 4.30 -24.46 7.99
N ARG A 115 3.94 -23.21 7.65
CA ARG A 115 4.49 -21.90 8.03
C ARG A 115 5.99 -21.63 7.84
N CYS A 116 6.31 -20.51 7.20
CA CYS A 116 7.34 -19.63 7.75
C CYS A 116 7.02 -18.16 7.47
N LEU A 117 6.67 -17.47 8.56
CA LEU A 117 6.53 -16.03 8.66
C LEU A 117 7.86 -15.38 8.29
N LYS A 118 7.94 -14.61 7.19
CA LYS A 118 8.97 -13.56 7.12
C LYS A 118 8.43 -12.32 7.80
N ALA A 119 8.61 -12.32 9.12
CA ALA A 119 8.61 -11.14 9.94
C ALA A 119 9.60 -10.11 9.36
N LYS A 120 9.06 -9.02 8.81
CA LYS A 120 9.71 -7.71 8.82
C LYS A 120 8.66 -6.73 9.30
N ARG A 121 9.07 -5.91 10.27
CA ARG A 121 8.21 -5.15 11.18
C ARG A 121 7.20 -4.32 10.37
N PRO A 122 5.89 -4.37 10.66
CA PRO A 122 4.98 -3.37 10.11
C PRO A 122 5.41 -2.00 10.64
N VAL A 123 5.24 -0.94 9.83
CA VAL A 123 5.17 0.42 10.36
C VAL A 123 4.26 0.38 11.58
N ALA A 124 4.85 0.61 12.76
CA ALA A 124 4.24 0.34 14.03
C ALA A 124 2.88 1.04 14.10
N VAL A 125 1.81 0.26 14.24
CA VAL A 125 0.52 0.77 14.67
C VAL A 125 0.68 1.04 16.16
N VAL A 126 0.98 2.29 16.50
CA VAL A 126 0.91 2.76 17.87
C VAL A 126 -0.57 2.83 18.23
N HIS A 127 -1.02 1.90 19.07
CA HIS A 127 -2.30 2.00 19.75
C HIS A 127 -2.17 3.00 20.89
N PRO A 128 -2.93 4.11 20.94
CA PRO A 128 -3.05 4.87 22.17
C PRO A 128 -3.94 4.06 23.13
N GLY A 129 -3.31 3.45 24.12
CA GLY A 129 -3.98 2.98 25.32
C GLY A 129 -4.51 4.20 26.09
N HIS A 130 -5.81 4.21 26.36
CA HIS A 130 -6.36 4.92 27.50
C HIS A 130 -5.79 4.28 28.76
N ASP A 131 -5.03 5.05 29.56
CA ASP A 131 -5.23 5.16 31.01
C ASP A 131 -4.36 6.29 31.56
N SER A 132 -4.93 7.13 32.44
CA SER A 132 -4.29 7.79 33.60
C SER A 132 -4.88 9.19 33.85
N SER A 133 -5.83 9.19 34.77
CA SER A 133 -6.16 10.26 35.73
C SER A 133 -5.01 11.16 36.23
N GLY A 134 -5.23 12.49 36.15
CA GLY A 134 -4.85 13.59 37.08
C GLY A 134 -3.37 14.00 37.26
N PRO A 135 -3.04 15.09 38.01
CA PRO A 135 -3.80 16.31 38.36
C PRO A 135 -3.09 17.62 37.92
N LEU A 136 -3.85 18.72 37.79
CA LEU A 136 -3.59 20.08 38.27
C LEU A 136 -4.80 20.97 37.94
#